data_AF-A0A2S2PDC5-F1
#
_entry.id   AF-A0A2S2PDC5-F1
#
_cell.length_a   1.000
_cell.length_b   1.000
_cell.length_c   1.000
_cell.angle_alpha   90.00
_cell.angle_beta   90.00
_cell.angle_gamma   90.00
#
_symmetry.space_group_name_H-M   'P 1'
#
loop_
_entity.id
_entity.type
_entity.pdbx_description
1 polymer ?
#
loop_
_entity_poly.entity_id
_entity_poly.type
_entity_poly.pdbx_seq_one_letter_code
_entity_poly.pdbx_strand_id
1 'polypeptide(L)'
;MDAVSVENAKNLINSISFKNNLVYISSNTTFLASSISKLEVQNLSLANSLGIVSNSIKKLKEAPGEVGIKIKKKAEQVLSKNPGFKTLEAISNIHNGSVTQLHLNLVLLN
;
A
#
# COMPACT_ATOMS: atom_id res chain seq x y z
N MET A 1 -35.83 -8.92 -19.33
CA MET A 1 -34.62 -9.12 -18.53
C MET A 1 -33.90 -7.80 -18.29
N ASP A 2 -33.70 -6.96 -19.31
CA ASP A 2 -32.95 -5.70 -19.18
C ASP A 2 -33.58 -4.67 -18.23
N ALA A 3 -34.91 -4.53 -18.24
CA ALA A 3 -35.62 -3.60 -17.35
C ALA A 3 -35.39 -3.93 -15.85
N VAL A 4 -35.39 -5.22 -15.50
CA VAL A 4 -35.16 -5.70 -14.13
C VAL A 4 -33.71 -5.46 -13.71
N SER A 5 -32.73 -5.70 -14.59
CA SER A 5 -31.32 -5.41 -14.31
C SER A 5 -31.07 -3.92 -14.10
N VAL A 6 -31.70 -3.05 -14.90
CA VAL A 6 -31.61 -1.59 -14.75
C VAL A 6 -32.23 -1.13 -13.43
N GLU A 7 -33.39 -1.67 -13.06
CA GLU A 7 -34.03 -1.36 -11.78
C GLU A 7 -33.17 -1.80 -10.58
N ASN A 8 -32.59 -3.00 -10.63
CA ASN A 8 -31.68 -3.49 -9.60
C ASN A 8 -30.44 -2.59 -9.45
N ALA A 9 -29.85 -2.13 -10.54
CA ALA A 9 -28.71 -1.22 -10.51
C ALA A 9 -29.08 0.13 -9.87
N LYS A 10 -30.25 0.69 -10.22
CA LYS A 10 -30.77 1.93 -9.58
C LYS A 10 -30.95 1.75 -8.08
N ASN A 11 -31.55 0.63 -7.65
CA ASN A 11 -31.77 0.32 -6.24
C ASN A 11 -30.44 0.19 -5.48
N LEU A 12 -29.44 -0.47 -6.06
CA LEU A 12 -28.11 -0.60 -5.47
C LEU A 12 -27.43 0.77 -5.29
N ILE A 13 -27.40 1.59 -6.35
CA ILE A 13 -26.77 2.93 -6.32
C ILE A 13 -27.45 3.84 -5.29
N ASN A 14 -28.76 3.69 -5.11
CA ASN A 14 -29.53 4.47 -4.14
C ASN A 14 -29.35 4.00 -2.70
N SER A 15 -28.87 2.77 -2.48
CA SER A 15 -28.68 2.21 -1.14
C SER A 15 -27.60 2.97 -0.35
N ILE A 16 -27.86 3.16 0.95
CA ILE A 16 -26.95 3.86 1.86
C ILE A 16 -25.64 3.07 2.03
N SER A 17 -25.72 1.74 2.12
CA SER A 17 -24.55 0.87 2.25
C SER A 17 -23.60 1.01 1.06
N PHE A 18 -24.11 1.06 -0.17
CA PHE A 18 -23.30 1.27 -1.36
C PHE A 18 -22.61 2.64 -1.33
N LYS A 19 -23.35 3.71 -0.98
CA LYS A 19 -22.79 5.06 -0.84
C LYS A 19 -21.69 5.11 0.23
N ASN A 20 -21.93 4.50 1.39
CA ASN A 20 -20.95 4.44 2.47
C ASN A 20 -19.68 3.68 2.05
N ASN A 21 -19.81 2.60 1.30
CA ASN A 21 -18.67 1.86 0.76
C ASN A 21 -17.85 2.73 -0.22
N LEU A 22 -18.51 3.46 -1.12
CA LEU A 22 -17.81 4.38 -2.04
C LEU A 22 -17.08 5.50 -1.30
N VAL A 23 -17.73 6.11 -0.30
CA VAL A 23 -17.09 7.12 0.56
C VAL A 23 -15.88 6.52 1.25
N TYR A 24 -16.01 5.34 1.84
CA TYR A 24 -14.90 4.66 2.51
C TYR A 24 -13.71 4.41 1.58
N ILE A 25 -13.96 3.88 0.37
CA ILE A 25 -12.92 3.66 -0.64
C ILE A 25 -12.25 4.99 -1.01
N SER A 26 -13.06 6.01 -1.29
CA SER A 26 -12.58 7.33 -1.72
C SER A 26 -11.68 8.00 -0.68
N SER A 27 -12.05 7.93 0.60
CA SER A 27 -11.34 8.59 1.69
C SER A 27 -10.09 7.84 2.13
N ASN A 28 -10.06 6.50 2.03
CA ASN A 28 -9.01 5.70 2.65
C ASN A 28 -8.04 5.05 1.66
N THR A 29 -8.33 4.98 0.36
CA THR A 29 -7.53 4.15 -0.57
C THR A 29 -7.06 4.88 -1.83
N THR A 30 -7.66 6.01 -2.18
CA THR A 30 -7.36 6.75 -3.42
C THR A 30 -5.90 7.22 -3.51
N PHE A 31 -5.24 7.44 -2.38
CA PHE A 31 -3.84 7.81 -2.35
C PHE A 31 -2.92 6.75 -2.99
N LEU A 32 -3.33 5.47 -3.03
CA LEU A 32 -2.53 4.38 -3.60
C LEU A 32 -2.23 4.63 -5.08
N ALA A 33 -3.20 5.11 -5.86
CA ALA A 33 -3.00 5.42 -7.27
C ALA A 33 -1.92 6.49 -7.45
N SER A 34 -1.93 7.53 -6.61
CA SER A 34 -0.91 8.58 -6.60
C SER A 34 0.47 8.03 -6.18
N SER A 35 0.53 7.17 -5.17
CA SER A 35 1.78 6.53 -4.76
C SER A 35 2.39 5.67 -5.87
N ILE A 36 1.57 4.87 -6.56
CA ILE A 36 2.01 4.03 -7.68
C ILE A 36 2.53 4.90 -8.82
N SER A 37 1.76 5.92 -9.23
CA SER A 37 2.17 6.85 -10.30
C SER A 37 3.51 7.53 -9.98
N LYS A 38 3.76 7.88 -8.70
CA LYS A 38 5.04 8.47 -8.28
C LYS A 38 6.20 7.46 -8.36
N LEU A 39 5.95 6.19 -8.06
CA LEU A 39 6.95 5.12 -8.16
C LEU A 39 7.29 4.74 -9.61
N GLU A 40 6.41 5.05 -10.57
CA GLU A 40 6.64 4.83 -12.00
C GLU A 40 7.56 5.89 -12.64
N VAL A 41 7.78 7.02 -11.96
CA VAL A 41 8.67 8.08 -12.45
C VAL A 41 10.12 7.60 -12.49
N GLN A 42 10.77 7.79 -13.63
CA GLN A 42 12.18 7.43 -13.80
C GLN A 42 13.11 8.32 -12.96
N ASN A 43 14.30 7.81 -12.64
CA ASN A 43 15.32 8.51 -11.86
C ASN A 43 14.91 8.88 -10.42
N LEU A 44 13.89 8.20 -9.88
CA LEU A 44 13.54 8.34 -8.48
C LEU A 44 14.61 7.69 -7.60
N SER A 45 15.16 8.43 -6.64
CA SER A 45 16.17 7.91 -5.73
C SER A 45 15.61 6.80 -4.84
N LEU A 46 16.46 5.86 -4.41
CA LEU A 46 16.06 4.77 -3.50
C LEU A 46 15.41 5.33 -2.22
N ALA A 47 15.98 6.39 -1.64
CA ALA A 47 15.44 7.04 -0.45
C ALA A 47 14.02 7.59 -0.68
N ASN A 48 13.79 8.25 -1.81
CA ASN A 48 12.46 8.79 -2.15
C ASN A 48 11.45 7.67 -2.42
N SER A 49 11.85 6.62 -3.13
CA SER A 49 11.02 5.44 -3.39
C SER A 49 10.59 4.76 -2.08
N LEU A 50 11.53 4.53 -1.17
CA LEU A 50 11.23 3.96 0.14
C LEU A 50 10.33 4.89 0.97
N GLY A 51 10.54 6.22 0.90
CA GLY A 51 9.67 7.19 1.55
C GLY A 51 8.21 7.11 1.09
N ILE A 52 7.97 6.94 -0.22
CA ILE A 52 6.62 6.77 -0.77
C ILE A 52 5.98 5.47 -0.27
N VAL A 53 6.72 4.36 -0.29
CA VAL A 53 6.22 3.07 0.19
C VAL A 53 5.90 3.13 1.69
N SER A 54 6.80 3.66 2.51
CA SER A 54 6.63 3.81 3.96
C SER A 54 5.42 4.68 4.32
N ASN A 55 5.25 5.82 3.64
CA ASN A 55 4.07 6.67 3.82
C ASN A 55 2.78 5.96 3.40
N SER A 56 2.83 5.15 2.33
CA SER A 56 1.69 4.36 1.89
C SER A 56 1.29 3.30 2.91
N ILE A 57 2.27 2.57 3.46
CA ILE A 57 2.05 1.60 4.54
C ILE A 57 1.46 2.27 5.78
N LYS A 58 1.97 3.45 6.16
CA LYS A 58 1.45 4.23 7.29
C LYS A 58 -0.04 4.55 7.09
N LYS A 59 -0.41 5.12 5.95
CA LYS A 59 -1.80 5.46 5.64
C LYS A 59 -2.73 4.24 5.61
N LEU A 60 -2.26 3.10 5.08
CA LEU A 60 -3.02 1.84 5.13
C LEU A 60 -3.27 1.36 6.57
N LYS A 61 -2.31 1.57 7.48
CA LYS A 61 -2.44 1.22 8.90
C LYS A 61 -3.34 2.18 9.69
N GLU A 62 -3.53 3.40 9.19
CA GLU A 62 -4.41 4.42 9.77
C GLU A 62 -5.89 4.27 9.32
N ALA A 63 -6.17 3.39 8.35
CA ALA A 63 -7.53 3.15 7.88
C ALA A 63 -8.45 2.69 9.04
N PRO A 64 -9.61 3.35 9.27
CA PRO A 64 -10.44 3.11 10.44
C PRO A 64 -11.43 1.95 10.26
N GLY A 65 -11.95 1.43 11.37
CA GLY A 65 -13.06 0.46 11.39
C GLY A 65 -12.69 -0.96 10.92
N GLU A 66 -13.69 -1.82 10.79
CA GLU A 66 -13.49 -3.24 10.46
C GLU A 66 -12.83 -3.47 9.10
N VAL A 67 -13.16 -2.65 8.10
CA VAL A 67 -12.51 -2.69 6.79
C VAL A 67 -11.04 -2.29 6.92
N GLY A 68 -10.74 -1.30 7.76
CA GLY A 68 -9.37 -0.86 8.05
C GLY A 68 -8.51 -1.96 8.68
N ILE A 69 -9.09 -2.75 9.57
CA ILE A 69 -8.42 -3.94 10.15
C ILE A 69 -8.05 -4.95 9.04
N LYS A 70 -8.96 -5.18 8.08
CA LYS A 70 -8.69 -6.06 6.93
C LYS A 70 -7.59 -5.49 6.03
N ILE A 71 -7.59 -4.18 5.78
CA ILE A 71 -6.57 -3.47 5.01
C ILE A 71 -5.20 -3.62 5.68
N LYS A 72 -5.10 -3.33 6.99
CA LYS A 72 -3.86 -3.48 7.77
C LYS A 72 -3.31 -4.90 7.69
N LYS A 73 -4.15 -5.91 7.92
CA LYS A 73 -3.74 -7.32 7.81
C LYS A 73 -3.21 -7.65 6.42
N LYS A 74 -3.85 -7.15 5.36
CA LYS A 74 -3.37 -7.35 3.98
C LYS A 74 -2.02 -6.68 3.75
N ALA A 75 -1.83 -5.45 4.24
CA ALA A 75 -0.55 -4.75 4.13
C ALA A 75 0.58 -5.52 4.82
N GLU A 76 0.34 -6.03 6.04
CA GLU A 76 1.30 -6.86 6.78
C GLU A 76 1.64 -8.16 6.04
N GLN A 77 0.65 -8.83 5.45
CA GLN A 77 0.86 -10.02 4.62
C GLN A 77 1.66 -9.75 3.35
N VAL A 78 1.47 -8.58 2.73
CA VAL A 78 2.28 -8.19 1.56
C VAL A 78 3.72 -7.96 2.00
N LEU A 79 3.94 -7.25 3.11
CA LEU A 79 5.30 -7.00 3.62
C LEU A 79 6.02 -8.27 4.03
N SER A 80 5.33 -9.22 4.67
CA SER A 80 5.95 -10.50 5.07
C SER A 80 6.38 -11.35 3.88
N LYS A 81 5.67 -11.25 2.75
CA LYS A 81 6.01 -11.95 1.50
C LYS A 81 7.09 -11.24 0.69
N ASN A 82 7.49 -10.03 1.06
CA ASN A 82 8.48 -9.23 0.34
C ASN A 82 9.70 -8.92 1.24
N PRO A 83 10.48 -9.92 1.65
CA PRO A 83 11.63 -9.71 2.53
C PRO A 83 12.69 -8.79 1.91
N GLY A 84 12.80 -8.75 0.58
CA GLY A 84 13.71 -7.84 -0.13
C GLY A 84 13.44 -6.35 0.15
N PHE A 85 12.24 -5.98 0.58
CA PHE A 85 11.96 -4.61 1.01
C PHE A 85 12.82 -4.21 2.22
N LYS A 86 13.00 -5.11 3.20
CA LYS A 86 13.87 -4.87 4.36
C LYS A 86 15.33 -4.73 3.97
N THR A 87 15.76 -5.50 2.96
CA THR A 87 17.12 -5.38 2.39
C THR A 87 17.32 -4.00 1.76
N LEU A 88 16.34 -3.49 1.01
CA LEU A 88 16.39 -2.15 0.42
C LEU A 88 16.41 -1.05 1.49
N GLU A 89 15.62 -1.20 2.56
CA GLU A 89 15.69 -0.29 3.72
C GLU A 89 17.08 -0.26 4.35
N ALA A 90 17.71 -1.42 4.54
CA ALA A 90 19.07 -1.50 5.07
C ALA A 90 20.11 -0.83 4.15
N ILE A 91 20.04 -1.08 2.84
CA ILE A 91 20.91 -0.43 1.85
C ILE A 91 20.76 1.09 1.89
N SER A 92 19.52 1.59 1.93
CA SER A 92 19.25 3.03 2.02
C SER A 92 19.81 3.64 3.31
N ASN A 93 19.68 2.95 4.44
CA ASN A 93 20.24 3.42 5.72
C ASN A 93 21.77 3.51 5.69
N ILE A 94 22.45 2.54 5.08
CA ILE A 94 23.91 2.57 4.90
C ILE A 94 24.31 3.73 4.00
N HIS A 95 23.64 3.89 2.86
CA HIS A 95 23.91 4.96 1.91
C HIS A 95 23.74 6.36 2.56
N ASN A 96 22.79 6.50 3.49
CA ASN A 96 22.53 7.75 4.19
C ASN A 96 23.37 7.90 5.48
N GLY A 97 24.29 6.98 5.78
CA GLY A 97 25.15 7.04 6.97
C GLY A 97 24.44 6.74 8.29
N SER A 98 23.21 6.20 8.26
CA SER A 98 22.39 5.92 9.43
C SER A 98 22.72 4.59 10.13
N VAL A 99 23.48 3.69 9.49
CA VAL A 99 23.90 2.38 10.06
C VAL A 99 25.36 2.06 9.70
N THR A 100 26.19 1.80 10.71
CA THR A 100 27.63 1.54 10.61
C THR A 100 28.03 0.04 10.63
N GLN A 101 27.09 -0.91 10.77
CA GLN A 101 27.46 -2.33 10.86
C GLN A 101 26.40 -3.27 10.27
N LEU A 102 26.84 -4.11 9.35
CA LEU A 102 26.08 -5.20 8.75
C LEU A 102 26.47 -6.54 9.41
N HIS A 103 25.49 -7.33 9.85
CA HIS A 103 25.63 -8.78 9.80
C HIS A 103 25.05 -9.23 8.44
N LEU A 104 25.86 -9.13 7.39
CA LEU A 104 25.55 -9.79 6.12
C LEU A 104 25.93 -11.27 6.28
N ASN A 105 24.93 -12.17 6.37
CA ASN A 105 25.17 -13.58 6.08
C ASN A 105 25.33 -13.73 4.57
N LEU A 106 26.56 -13.53 4.09
CA LEU A 106 27.00 -13.97 2.77
C LEU A 106 27.10 -15.50 2.78
N VAL A 107 25.96 -16.17 2.72
CA VAL A 107 25.92 -17.58 2.30
C VAL A 107 25.30 -17.59 0.91
N LEU A 108 26.08 -18.10 -0.05
CA LEU A 108 25.79 -18.38 -1.46
C LEU A 108 26.63 -17.58 -2.48
N LEU A 109 27.96 -17.60 -2.29
CA LEU A 109 28.91 -17.65 -3.40
C LEU A 109 29.99 -18.66 -3.03
N ASN A 110 29.70 -19.94 -3.25
CA ASN A 110 30.66 -21.03 -3.48
C ASN A 110 30.02 -21.95 -4.51
#